data_AF-A0A3C1KM81-F1
#
_entry.id   AF-A0A3C1KM81-F1
#
_cell.length_a   1.000
_cell.length_b   1.000
_cell.length_c   1.000
_cell.angle_alpha   90.00
_cell.angle_beta   90.00
_cell.angle_gamma   90.00
#
_symmetry.space_group_name_H-M   'P 1'
#
loop_
_entity.id
_entity.type
_entity.pdbx_description
1 polymer ?
#
loop_
_entity_poly.entity_id
_entity_poly.type
_entity_poly.pdbx_seq_one_letter_code
_entity_poly.pdbx_strand_id
1 'polypeptide(L)' 'MSEHTLNLIKNSEAKWVDLRFTDTKGKEQHVTLPATAVDDDFFEDGQMFDGSSIAGWKGINESDMILMPDDSTAVLDPFT' A
#
# COMPACT_ATOMS: atom_id res chain seq x y z
N MET A 1 -12.06 -7.88 4.51
CA MET A 1 -12.69 -8.28 3.23
C MET A 1 -12.02 -7.46 2.14
N SER A 2 -11.35 -8.16 1.24
CA SER A 2 -10.41 -7.75 0.16
C SER A 2 -11.06 -7.89 -1.23
N GLU A 3 -12.37 -8.18 -1.26
CA GLU A 3 -13.10 -8.61 -2.44
C GLU A 3 -13.10 -7.52 -3.53
N HIS A 4 -13.11 -6.23 -3.15
CA HIS A 4 -13.12 -5.16 -4.14
C HIS A 4 -11.80 -5.09 -4.91
N THR A 5 -10.68 -5.03 -4.18
CA THR A 5 -9.35 -4.87 -4.78
C THR A 5 -8.94 -6.10 -5.58
N LEU A 6 -9.17 -7.31 -5.07
CA LEU A 6 -8.79 -8.54 -5.78
C LEU A 6 -9.59 -8.71 -7.09
N ASN A 7 -10.87 -8.35 -7.08
CA ASN A 7 -11.68 -8.32 -8.30
C ASN A 7 -11.17 -7.25 -9.27
N LEU A 8 -10.80 -6.07 -8.79
CA LEU A 8 -10.26 -4.99 -9.62
C LEU A 8 -8.97 -5.43 -10.32
N ILE A 9 -8.01 -5.98 -9.57
CA ILE A 9 -6.74 -6.50 -10.10
C ILE A 9 -6.98 -7.53 -11.20
N LYS A 10 -7.90 -8.47 -10.97
CA LYS A 10 -8.23 -9.51 -11.94
C LYS A 10 -8.88 -8.94 -13.20
N ASN A 11 -9.84 -8.02 -13.06
CA ASN A 11 -10.61 -7.47 -14.17
C ASN A 11 -9.78 -6.51 -15.04
N SER A 12 -8.84 -5.78 -14.45
CA SER A 12 -7.96 -4.85 -15.17
C SER A 12 -6.65 -5.50 -15.65
N GLU A 13 -6.43 -6.78 -15.32
CA GLU A 13 -5.17 -7.50 -15.53
C GLU A 13 -3.94 -6.78 -14.94
N ALA A 14 -4.14 -6.01 -13.86
CA ALA A 14 -3.10 -5.18 -13.25
C ALA A 14 -1.86 -6.03 -12.89
N LYS A 15 -0.68 -5.48 -13.21
CA LYS A 15 0.61 -6.12 -12.87
C LYS A 15 1.23 -5.56 -11.60
N TRP A 16 0.79 -4.38 -11.20
CA TRP A 16 1.33 -3.61 -10.08
C TRP A 16 0.19 -3.10 -9.20
N VAL A 17 0.46 -3.02 -7.92
CA VAL A 17 -0.40 -2.36 -6.92
C VAL A 17 0.44 -1.28 -6.26
N ASP A 18 -0.11 -0.07 -6.21
CA ASP A 18 0.57 1.10 -5.65
C ASP A 18 -0.09 1.48 -4.33
N LEU A 19 0.57 1.18 -3.22
CA LEU A 19 0.10 1.58 -1.90
C LEU A 19 0.45 3.05 -1.67
N ARG A 20 -0.55 3.88 -1.39
CA ARG A 20 -0.35 5.31 -1.13
C ARG A 20 -0.67 5.68 0.30
N PHE A 21 0.11 6.60 0.84
CA PHE A 21 -0.07 7.15 2.18
C PHE A 21 0.42 8.60 2.21
N THR A 22 0.12 9.33 3.27
CA THR A 22 0.46 10.75 3.39
C THR A 22 1.42 10.96 4.56
N ASP A 23 2.49 11.71 4.32
CA ASP A 23 3.42 12.08 5.39
C ASP A 23 2.88 13.21 6.29
N THR A 24 3.60 13.53 7.36
CA THR A 24 3.18 14.57 8.32
C THR A 24 3.04 15.97 7.69
N LYS A 25 3.67 16.22 6.55
CA LYS A 25 3.59 17.52 5.83
C LYS A 25 2.44 17.55 4.83
N GLY A 26 1.70 16.46 4.66
CA GLY A 26 0.60 16.36 3.71
C GLY A 26 1.03 15.93 2.31
N LYS A 27 2.28 15.49 2.10
CA LYS A 27 2.72 15.00 0.80
C LYS A 27 2.37 13.52 0.67
N GLU A 28 1.78 13.17 -0.46
CA GLU A 28 1.53 11.78 -0.84
C GLU A 28 2.85 11.05 -1.13
N GLN A 29 2.99 9.87 -0.56
CA GLN A 29 4.08 8.92 -0.70
C GLN A 29 3.49 7.61 -1.20
N HIS A 30 4.30 6.79 -1.86
CA HIS A 30 3.82 5.53 -2.40
C HIS A 30 4.90 4.44 -2.44
N VAL A 31 4.45 3.19 -2.42
CA VAL A 31 5.30 2.02 -2.65
C VAL A 31 4.58 1.05 -3.59
N THR A 32 5.29 0.62 -4.62
CA THR A 32 4.73 -0.26 -5.65
C THR A 32 5.14 -1.71 -5.40
N LEU A 33 4.17 -2.62 -5.46
CA LEU A 33 4.32 -4.05 -5.27
C LEU A 33 3.84 -4.79 -6.53
N PRO A 34 4.39 -5.96 -6.86
CA PRO A 34 3.79 -6.82 -7.89
C PRO A 34 2.40 -7.28 -7.42
N ALA A 35 1.41 -7.27 -8.31
CA ALA A 35 0.04 -7.67 -7.99
C ALA A 35 -0.07 -9.12 -7.48
N THR A 36 0.93 -9.97 -7.78
CA THR A 36 1.03 -11.35 -7.27
C THR A 36 1.31 -11.43 -5.77
N ALA A 37 1.73 -10.34 -5.14
CA ALA A 37 1.98 -10.26 -3.69
C ALA A 37 0.73 -9.79 -2.90
N VAL A 38 -0.39 -9.54 -3.59
CA VAL A 38 -1.64 -9.07 -2.97
C VAL A 38 -2.64 -10.21 -2.94
N ASP A 39 -2.91 -10.72 -1.75
CA ASP A 39 -3.88 -11.77 -1.45
C ASP A 39 -4.76 -11.35 -0.25
N ASP A 40 -5.54 -12.28 0.31
CA ASP A 40 -6.41 -11.98 1.45
C ASP A 40 -5.60 -11.65 2.71
N ASP A 41 -4.51 -12.39 2.96
CA ASP A 41 -3.64 -12.21 4.12
C ASP A 41 -2.96 -10.83 4.10
N PHE A 42 -2.64 -10.30 2.92
CA PHE A 42 -2.12 -8.94 2.76
C PHE A 42 -3.03 -7.85 3.37
N PHE A 43 -4.35 -8.05 3.41
CA PHE A 43 -5.28 -7.10 4.03
C PHE A 43 -5.47 -7.32 5.54
N GLU A 44 -4.99 -8.44 6.07
CA GLU A 44 -5.01 -8.73 7.51
C GLU A 44 -3.68 -8.35 8.18
N ASP A 45 -2.57 -8.70 7.54
CA ASP A 45 -1.20 -8.50 8.04
C ASP A 45 -0.59 -7.16 7.62
N GLY A 46 -1.01 -6.64 6.46
CA GLY A 46 -0.46 -5.43 5.85
C GLY A 46 0.97 -5.61 5.30
N GLN A 47 1.52 -4.53 4.74
CA GLN A 47 2.86 -4.51 4.18
C GLN A 47 3.85 -3.87 5.15
N MET A 48 4.90 -4.61 5.54
CA MET A 48 6.00 -4.03 6.34
C MET A 48 6.77 -2.99 5.53
N PHE A 49 7.11 -1.87 6.17
CA PHE A 49 7.94 -0.81 5.59
C PHE A 49 8.75 -0.07 6.66
N ASP A 50 9.87 0.53 6.25
CA ASP A 50 10.74 1.32 7.13
C ASP A 50 10.26 2.79 7.22
N GLY A 51 9.64 3.12 8.35
CA GLY A 51 9.16 4.46 8.68
C GLY A 51 10.26 5.49 8.94
N SER A 52 11.52 5.09 9.17
CA SER A 52 12.61 6.06 9.42
C SER A 52 12.96 6.88 8.20
N SER A 53 12.60 6.39 7.02
CA SER A 53 12.74 7.11 5.75
C SER A 53 11.71 8.24 5.59
N ILE A 54 10.70 8.33 6.47
CA ILE A 54 9.67 9.36 6.43
C ILE A 54 9.99 10.47 7.43
N ALA A 55 10.17 11.69 6.92
CA ALA A 55 10.54 12.83 7.74
C ALA A 55 9.47 13.13 8.80
N GLY A 56 9.86 13.03 10.08
CA GLY A 56 8.98 13.28 11.23
C GLY A 56 8.24 12.05 11.75
N TRP A 57 8.57 10.85 11.26
CA TRP A 57 8.07 9.58 11.79
C TRP A 57 9.11 8.96 12.75
N LYS A 58 8.99 7.66 13.02
CA LYS A 58 9.84 6.91 13.97
C LYS A 58 11.33 7.06 13.64
N GLY A 59 12.16 7.19 14.67
CA GLY A 59 13.61 7.14 14.53
C GLY A 59 14.11 5.73 14.22
N ILE A 60 15.40 5.61 13.85
CA ILE A 60 16.04 4.36 13.39
C ILE A 60 15.84 3.18 14.37
N ASN A 61 15.72 3.44 15.67
CA ASN A 61 15.64 2.39 16.68
C ASN A 61 14.25 1.70 16.80
N GLU A 62 13.21 2.24 16.15
CA GLU A 62 11.84 1.68 16.16
C GLU A 62 11.14 1.95 14.82
N SER A 63 11.86 1.78 13.71
CA SER A 63 11.40 2.29 12.43
C SER A 63 10.45 1.36 11.69
N ASP A 64 10.37 0.09 12.06
CA ASP A 64 9.46 -0.88 11.45
C ASP A 64 8.01 -0.47 11.65
N MET A 65 7.29 -0.33 10.53
CA MET A 65 5.89 0.04 10.49
C MET A 65 5.14 -0.86 9.50
N ILE A 66 3.81 -0.87 9.62
CA ILE A 66 2.93 -1.65 8.73
C ILE A 66 2.04 -0.66 7.97
N LEU A 67 2.04 -0.77 6.65
CA LEU A 67 1.04 -0.17 5.77
C LEU A 67 -0.16 -1.12 5.72
N MET A 68 -1.24 -0.72 6.38
CA MET A 68 -2.50 -1.47 6.34
C MET A 68 -3.34 -0.99 5.14
N PRO A 69 -3.57 -1.82 4.12
CA PRO A 69 -4.35 -1.42 2.96
C PRO A 69 -5.84 -1.26 3.31
N ASP A 70 -6.51 -0.29 2.68
CA ASP A 70 -7.95 -0.08 2.80
C ASP A 70 -8.63 -0.47 1.47
N ASP A 71 -9.32 -1.61 1.47
CA ASP A 71 -10.01 -2.18 0.29
C ASP A 71 -11.02 -1.20 -0.34
N SER A 72 -11.58 -0.26 0.43
CA SER A 72 -12.56 0.70 -0.08
C SER A 72 -11.95 1.79 -0.98
N THR A 73 -10.62 1.92 -0.99
CA THR A 73 -9.90 3.00 -1.68
C THR A 73 -9.32 2.61 -3.03
N ALA A 74 -9.40 1.32 -3.40
CA ALA A 74 -8.78 0.82 -4.62
C ALA A 74 -9.36 1.48 -5.88
N VAL A 75 -8.47 1.93 -6.76
CA VAL A 75 -8.82 2.58 -8.02
C VAL A 75 -7.72 2.33 -9.04
N LEU A 76 -8.06 2.33 -10.33
CA LEU A 76 -7.05 2.29 -11.39
C LEU A 76 -6.41 3.66 -11.56
N ASP A 77 -5.09 3.69 -11.55
CA ASP A 77 -4.34 4.88 -11.93
C ASP A 77 -4.44 5.08 -13.45
N PRO A 78 -4.94 6.22 -13.95
CA PRO A 78 -5.14 6.45 -15.38
C PRO A 78 -3.85 6.87 -16.12
N PHE A 79 -2.75 7.06 -15.39
CA PHE A 79 -1.48 7.56 -15.93
C PHE A 79 -0.41 6.47 -16.06
N THR A 80 -0.64 5.26 -15.52
CA THR A 80 0.32 4.16 -15.50
C THR A 80 -0.24 2.88 -16.11
#